data_AF-A0AA88L9F4-F1
#
_entry.id   AF-A0AA88L9F4-F1
#
_cell.length_a   1.000
_cell.length_b   1.000
_cell.length_c   1.000
_cell.angle_alpha   90.00
_cell.angle_beta   90.00
_cell.angle_gamma   90.00
#
_symmetry.space_group_name_H-M   'P 1'
#
loop_
_entity.id
_entity.type
_entity.pdbx_description
1 polymer ?
#
loop_
_entity_poly.entity_id
_entity_poly.type
_entity_poly.pdbx_seq_one_letter_code
_entity_poly.pdbx_strand_id
1 'polypeptide(L)'
;MKDTFNGTLEILGFPCNLFGQDSCPPTRDFFMPTERLFYSPLRNNDIHWNFEKFLIDPEGLPLKRYDPGTKVSEIIEDLENILNGE
;
A
#
# COMPACT_ATOMS: atom_id res chain seq x y z
N MET A 1 4.80 -8.85 8.34
CA MET A 1 4.29 -10.15 7.86
C MET A 1 4.82 -10.31 6.46
N LYS A 2 5.53 -11.41 6.15
CA LYS A 2 6.02 -11.70 4.81
C LYS A 2 5.10 -12.76 4.25
N ASP A 3 4.35 -12.43 3.20
CA ASP A 3 3.45 -13.36 2.53
C ASP A 3 3.88 -13.49 1.08
N THR A 4 3.79 -14.70 0.52
CA THR A 4 4.19 -14.99 -0.86
C THR A 4 3.00 -15.42 -1.70
N PHE A 5 2.85 -14.84 -2.89
CA PHE A 5 1.88 -15.27 -3.91
C PHE A 5 2.60 -16.14 -4.96
N ASN A 6 2.09 -17.35 -5.19
CA ASN A 6 2.65 -18.36 -6.11
C ASN A 6 4.15 -18.69 -5.97
N GLY A 7 4.77 -18.35 -4.84
CA GLY A 7 6.19 -18.63 -4.57
C GLY A 7 7.17 -17.69 -5.27
N THR A 8 6.70 -16.70 -6.03
CA THR A 8 7.55 -15.76 -6.80
C THR A 8 7.37 -14.31 -6.37
N LEU A 9 6.18 -13.93 -5.93
CA LEU A 9 5.88 -12.55 -5.57
C LEU A 9 5.86 -12.39 -4.05
N GLU A 10 6.75 -11.54 -3.51
CA GLU A 10 6.85 -11.24 -2.07
C GLU A 10 6.01 -10.00 -1.74
N ILE A 11 4.97 -10.18 -0.92
CA ILE A 11 4.14 -9.09 -0.40
C ILE A 11 4.83 -8.56 0.87
N LEU A 12 5.39 -7.36 0.75
CA LEU A 12 6.12 -6.70 1.81
C LEU A 12 5.24 -5.66 2.49
N GLY A 13 4.82 -5.95 3.73
CA GLY A 13 4.20 -4.94 4.58
C GLY A 13 5.26 -4.07 5.27
N PHE A 14 5.50 -2.86 4.76
CA PHE A 14 6.35 -1.86 5.41
C PHE A 14 5.61 -0.55 5.67
N PRO A 15 5.89 0.14 6.80
CA PRO A 15 5.45 1.52 7.02
C PRO A 15 6.19 2.43 6.03
N CYS A 16 5.48 2.81 4.97
CA CYS A 16 5.99 3.55 3.82
C CYS A 16 6.13 5.04 4.13
N ASN A 17 7.23 5.43 4.78
CA ASN A 17 7.62 6.83 4.94
C ASN A 17 8.76 7.22 3.97
N LEU A 18 9.26 6.26 3.17
CA LEU A 18 10.51 6.40 2.42
C LEU A 18 10.45 6.05 0.92
N PHE A 19 9.35 5.47 0.42
CA PHE A 19 9.20 5.25 -1.03
C PHE A 19 8.41 6.42 -1.62
N GLY A 20 9.11 7.23 -2.41
CA GLY A 20 8.62 8.26 -3.33
C GLY A 20 7.23 8.84 -3.02
N GLN A 21 7.22 10.03 -2.42
CA GLN A 21 6.01 10.77 -2.03
C GLN A 21 4.98 11.01 -3.15
N ASP A 22 5.25 10.63 -4.39
CA ASP A 22 4.40 10.93 -5.55
C ASP A 22 4.01 9.69 -6.39
N SER A 23 4.50 8.50 -6.06
CA SER A 23 4.28 7.33 -6.94
C SER A 23 2.90 6.69 -6.77
N CYS A 24 2.27 6.84 -5.61
CA CYS A 24 0.91 6.38 -5.37
C CYS A 24 0.14 7.45 -4.58
N PRO A 25 -1.01 7.93 -5.10
CA PRO A 25 -1.85 8.88 -4.38
C PRO A 25 -2.40 8.25 -3.08
N PRO A 26 -2.80 9.07 -2.10
CA PRO A 26 -3.41 8.58 -0.87
C PRO A 26 -4.72 7.83 -1.16
N THR A 27 -5.05 6.86 -0.32
CA THR A 27 -6.29 6.06 -0.47
C THR A 27 -7.55 6.82 -0.02
N ARG A 28 -7.36 7.94 0.67
CA ARG A 28 -8.41 8.80 1.24
C ARG A 28 -7.98 10.25 1.18
N ASP A 29 -8.94 11.15 1.03
CA ASP A 29 -8.69 12.60 0.98
C ASP A 29 -8.78 13.27 2.37
N PHE A 30 -8.87 12.47 3.45
CA PHE A 30 -9.05 12.97 4.81
C PHE A 30 -8.25 12.16 5.84
N PHE A 31 -7.83 12.85 6.89
CA PHE A 31 -7.21 12.25 8.06
C PHE A 31 -8.23 11.73 9.06
N MET A 32 -7.82 10.72 9.83
CA MET A 32 -8.49 10.42 11.09
C MET A 32 -8.36 11.60 12.06
N PRO A 33 -9.26 11.71 13.07
CA PRO A 33 -9.17 12.77 14.07
C PRO A 33 -7.76 12.86 14.63
N THR A 34 -7.18 14.07 14.65
CA THR A 34 -5.76 14.29 14.98
C THR A 34 -5.39 13.79 16.39
N GLU A 35 -6.36 13.66 17.28
CA GLU A 35 -6.21 13.09 18.62
C GLU A 35 -5.85 11.60 18.61
N ARG A 36 -6.03 10.92 17.46
CA ARG A 36 -5.66 9.52 17.23
C ARG A 36 -4.37 9.38 16.41
N LEU A 37 -3.78 10.50 15.98
CA LEU A 37 -2.56 10.53 15.16
C LEU A 37 -1.39 11.01 16.03
N PHE A 38 -0.56 10.08 16.47
CA PHE A 38 0.54 10.35 17.40
C PHE A 38 1.86 10.65 16.69
N TYR A 39 1.82 11.46 15.61
CA TYR A 39 3.01 11.83 14.83
C TYR A 39 2.89 13.24 14.22
N SER A 40 4.02 13.81 13.81
CA SER A 40 4.12 15.15 13.22
C SER A 40 5.40 15.28 12.37
N PRO A 41 5.39 16.04 11.25
CA PRO A 41 4.24 16.75 10.67
C PRO A 41 3.27 15.81 9.96
N LEU A 42 1.99 16.20 9.89
CA LEU A 42 0.98 15.50 9.08
C LEU A 42 1.11 15.93 7.60
N ARG A 43 1.07 14.96 6.68
CA ARG A 43 1.16 15.14 5.23
C ARG A 43 0.12 14.27 4.55
N ASN A 44 -0.58 14.81 3.55
CA ASN A 44 -1.68 14.11 2.83
C ASN A 44 -1.35 12.67 2.38
N ASN A 45 -0.08 12.35 2.11
CA ASN A 45 0.32 11.02 1.67
C ASN A 45 0.73 10.07 2.80
N ASP A 46 0.60 10.47 4.07
CA ASP A 46 0.93 9.63 5.22
C ASP A 46 0.05 8.37 5.28
N ILE A 47 0.52 7.36 6.01
CA ILE A 47 -0.24 6.14 6.25
C ILE A 47 -1.47 6.48 7.08
N HIS A 48 -2.64 6.10 6.58
CA HIS A 48 -3.92 6.44 7.20
C HIS A 48 -4.25 5.53 8.37
N TRP A 49 -3.93 4.24 8.30
CA TRP A 49 -4.21 3.29 9.37
C TRP A 49 -3.39 1.99 9.26
N ASN A 50 -3.50 1.16 10.29
CA ASN A 50 -2.99 -0.20 10.28
C ASN A 50 -3.58 -1.00 9.10
N PHE A 51 -2.76 -1.85 8.49
CA PHE A 51 -3.11 -2.71 7.35
C PHE A 51 -3.33 -1.99 6.01
N GLU A 52 -2.87 -0.75 5.88
CA GLU A 52 -2.62 -0.18 4.55
C GLU A 52 -1.54 -1.00 3.83
N LYS A 53 -1.69 -1.20 2.52
CA LYS A 53 -0.90 -2.20 1.77
C LYS A 53 -0.37 -1.56 0.49
N PHE A 54 0.77 -2.05 0.02
CA PHE A 54 1.44 -1.56 -1.17
C PHE A 54 1.83 -2.74 -2.05
N LEU A 55 1.61 -2.61 -3.35
CA LEU A 55 2.11 -3.53 -4.35
C LEU A 55 3.37 -2.92 -4.99
N ILE A 56 4.44 -3.70 -5.00
CA ILE A 56 5.76 -3.32 -5.49
C ILE A 56 6.15 -4.26 -6.63
N ASP A 57 6.72 -3.74 -7.71
CA ASP A 57 7.25 -4.54 -8.82
C ASP A 57 8.62 -5.17 -8.48
N PRO A 58 9.12 -6.11 -9.31
CA PRO A 58 10.45 -6.72 -9.11
C PRO A 58 11.62 -5.72 -9.12
N GLU A 59 11.46 -4.58 -9.77
CA GLU A 59 12.43 -3.48 -9.83
C GLU A 59 12.41 -2.60 -8.56
N GLY A 60 11.45 -2.82 -7.66
CA GLY A 60 11.31 -2.10 -6.39
C GLY A 60 10.48 -0.82 -6.49
N LEU A 61 9.76 -0.60 -7.58
CA LEU A 61 8.87 0.55 -7.77
C LEU A 61 7.45 0.23 -7.29
N PRO A 62 6.79 1.18 -6.59
CA PRO A 62 5.41 1.00 -6.16
C PRO A 62 4.45 1.10 -7.34
N LEU A 63 3.64 0.05 -7.53
CA LEU A 63 2.61 -0.02 -8.57
C LEU A 63 1.25 0.45 -8.07
N LYS A 64 0.89 0.10 -6.84
CA LYS A 64 -0.44 0.39 -6.29
C LYS A 64 -0.44 0.50 -4.76
N ARG A 65 -1.33 1.33 -4.23
CA ARG A 65 -1.60 1.52 -2.80
C ARG A 65 -3.05 1.13 -2.50
N TYR A 66 -3.24 0.38 -1.41
CA TYR A 66 -4.53 -0.19 -1.01
C TYR A 66 -4.96 0.29 0.34
N ASP A 67 -6.25 0.63 0.45
CA ASP A 67 -6.85 1.02 1.72
C ASP A 67 -6.74 -0.13 2.76
N PRO A 68 -6.64 0.20 4.05
CA PRO A 68 -6.79 -0.77 5.14
C PRO A 68 -7.95 -1.75 4.96
N GLY A 69 -9.10 -1.27 4.48
CA GLY A 69 -10.31 -2.06 4.28
C GLY A 69 -10.32 -2.93 3.02
N THR A 70 -9.38 -2.75 2.08
CA THR A 70 -9.32 -3.56 0.86
C THR A 70 -9.15 -5.03 1.20
N LYS A 71 -10.03 -5.87 0.65
CA LYS A 71 -10.00 -7.33 0.85
C LYS A 71 -8.82 -7.95 0.11
N VAL A 72 -8.28 -9.02 0.67
CA VAL A 72 -7.19 -9.78 0.04
C VAL A 72 -7.60 -10.33 -1.34
N SER A 73 -8.86 -10.70 -1.53
CA SER A 73 -9.37 -11.17 -2.82
C SER A 73 -9.25 -10.13 -3.94
N GLU A 74 -9.48 -8.85 -3.63
CA GLU A 74 -9.36 -7.75 -4.59
C GLU A 74 -7.88 -7.53 -4.99
N ILE A 75 -6.97 -7.73 -4.04
CA ILE A 75 -5.53 -7.65 -4.30
C ILE A 75 -5.07 -8.80 -5.20
N ILE A 76 -5.58 -10.02 -4.96
CA ILE A 76 -5.27 -11.19 -5.80
C ILE A 76 -5.70 -10.95 -7.24
N GLU A 77 -6.90 -10.42 -7.45
CA GLU A 77 -7.40 -10.08 -8.80
C GLU A 77 -6.48 -9.07 -9.51
N ASP A 78 -6.07 -7.99 -8.82
CA ASP A 78 -5.10 -7.04 -9.37
C ASP A 78 -3.75 -7.71 -9.73
N LEU A 79 -3.27 -8.63 -8.89
CA LEU A 79 -2.03 -9.36 -9.13
C LEU A 79 -2.11 -10.24 -10.37
N GLU A 80 -3.22 -10.94 -10.54
CA GLU A 80 -3.45 -11.78 -11.72
C GLU A 80 -3.47 -10.93 -13.00
N ASN A 81 -4.14 -9.78 -12.99
CA ASN A 81 -4.18 -8.86 -14.13
C ASN A 81 -2.76 -8.36 -14.49
N ILE A 82 -1.97 -7.94 -13.50
CA ILE A 82 -0.60 -7.46 -13.70
C ILE A 82 0.31 -8.56 -14.26
N LEU A 83 0.21 -9.79 -13.75
CA LEU A 83 1.01 -10.92 -14.24
C LEU A 83 0.61 -11.35 -15.66
N ASN A 84 -0.64 -11.13 -16.04
CA ASN A 84 -1.16 -11.41 -17.38
C ASN A 84 -0.93 -10.25 -18.37
N GLY A 85 -0.44 -9.10 -17.89
CA GLY A 85 -0.14 -7.93 -18.72
C GLY A 85 -1.38 -7.10 -19.13
N GLU A 86 -2.44 -7.14 -18.33
CA GLU A 86 -3.67 -6.35 -18.52
C GLU A 86 -3.64 -4.98 -17.81
#